data_AF-A0A7S4M6L3-F1
#
_entry.id   AF-A0A7S4M6L3-F1
#
_cell.length_a   1.000
_cell.length_b   1.000
_cell.length_c   1.000
_cell.angle_alpha   90.00
_cell.angle_beta   90.00
_cell.angle_gamma   90.00
#
_symmetry.space_group_name_H-M   'P 1'
#
loop_
_entity.id
_entity.type
_entity.pdbx_description
1 polymer ?
#
loop_
_entity_poly.entity_id
_entity_poly.type
_entity_poly.pdbx_seq_one_letter_code
_entity_poly.pdbx_strand_id
1 'polypeptide(L)'
;EARRAAQRHNVELWHSAAQRNAVYFASWAGVTTATLFAAFYLPKLIQALPIAEDNIYQPAWQVYDAASTHFDNTAFTYATDYGLAVFMAFGTLYTHRCAPSTLRDRTCSLLTCMCVSVLVGGLCHQFFVGGVKSLNTPLFRVLWTICVGAVTLAGAYIGSIGAHLSRL
;
A
#
# COMPACT_ATOMS: atom_id res chain seq x y z
N GLU A 1 43.36 12.24 -11.65
CA GLU A 1 42.55 11.12 -12.19
C GLU A 1 41.59 10.50 -11.17
N ALA A 2 41.98 10.28 -9.92
CA ALA A 2 41.12 9.72 -8.86
C ALA A 2 39.74 10.41 -8.70
N ARG A 3 39.67 11.75 -8.77
CA ARG A 3 38.39 12.48 -8.72
C ARG A 3 37.45 12.12 -9.88
N ARG A 4 37.98 11.91 -11.10
CA ARG A 4 37.17 11.53 -12.27
C ARG A 4 36.68 10.08 -12.19
N ALA A 5 37.45 9.20 -11.54
CA ALA A 5 37.02 7.82 -11.28
C ALA A 5 35.89 7.78 -10.24
N ALA A 6 36.04 8.50 -9.13
CA ALA A 6 35.01 8.60 -8.09
C ALA A 6 33.70 9.21 -8.62
N GLN A 7 33.80 10.22 -9.49
CA GLN A 7 32.63 10.86 -10.09
C GLN A 7 31.88 9.92 -11.05
N ARG A 8 32.60 9.11 -11.84
CA ARG A 8 31.96 8.07 -12.69
C ARG A 8 31.26 6.99 -11.87
N HIS A 9 31.92 6.51 -10.81
CA HIS A 9 31.33 5.51 -9.92
C HIS A 9 30.05 6.01 -9.23
N ASN A 10 30.03 7.27 -8.78
CA ASN A 10 28.84 7.89 -8.19
C ASN A 10 27.67 7.99 -9.18
N VAL A 11 27.96 8.31 -10.45
CA VAL A 11 26.94 8.39 -11.51
C VAL A 11 26.35 7.01 -11.81
N GLU A 12 27.18 5.97 -11.89
CA GLU A 12 26.72 4.58 -12.09
C GLU A 12 25.83 4.10 -10.93
N LEU A 13 26.24 4.37 -9.68
CA LEU A 13 25.43 4.06 -8.50
C LEU A 13 24.07 4.76 -8.55
N TRP A 14 24.05 6.04 -8.94
CA TRP A 14 22.81 6.82 -9.05
C TRP A 14 21.87 6.26 -10.13
N HIS A 15 22.40 5.93 -11.32
CA HIS A 15 21.61 5.30 -12.38
C HIS A 15 21.07 3.95 -11.96
N SER A 16 21.87 3.13 -11.26
CA SER A 16 21.43 1.83 -10.76
C SER A 16 20.30 1.97 -9.73
N ALA A 17 20.37 2.97 -8.85
CA ALA A 17 19.34 3.25 -7.85
C ALA A 17 18.06 3.77 -8.50
N ALA A 18 18.17 4.69 -9.46
CA ALA A 18 17.04 5.21 -10.22
C ALA A 18 16.34 4.10 -11.01
N GLN A 19 17.09 3.20 -11.65
CA GLN A 19 16.52 2.03 -12.35
C GLN A 19 15.79 1.09 -11.38
N ARG A 20 16.38 0.77 -10.22
CA ARG A 20 15.71 -0.07 -9.20
C ARG A 20 14.42 0.58 -8.71
N ASN A 21 14.43 1.88 -8.42
CA ASN A 21 13.25 2.62 -8.00
C ASN A 21 12.17 2.66 -9.08
N ALA A 22 12.56 2.83 -10.35
CA ALA A 22 11.63 2.78 -11.47
C ALA A 22 10.98 1.40 -11.61
N VAL A 23 11.74 0.32 -11.41
CA VAL A 23 11.20 -1.05 -11.41
C VAL A 23 10.23 -1.27 -10.24
N TYR A 24 10.54 -0.76 -9.05
CA TYR A 24 9.62 -0.85 -7.91
C TYR A 24 8.34 -0.04 -8.14
N PHE A 25 8.47 1.19 -8.67
CA PHE A 25 7.32 2.02 -9.00
C PHE A 25 6.48 1.41 -10.11
N ALA A 26 7.10 0.86 -11.16
CA ALA A 26 6.40 0.16 -12.23
C ALA A 26 5.71 -1.11 -11.72
N SER A 27 6.37 -1.87 -10.84
CA SER A 27 5.77 -3.03 -10.16
C SER A 27 4.57 -2.61 -9.31
N TRP A 28 4.68 -1.50 -8.56
CA TRP A 28 3.57 -0.95 -7.79
C TRP A 28 2.42 -0.52 -8.69
N ALA A 29 2.68 0.31 -9.69
CA ALA A 29 1.68 0.77 -10.63
C ALA A 29 1.01 -0.41 -11.34
N GLY A 30 1.79 -1.43 -11.70
CA GLY A 30 1.30 -2.68 -12.27
C GLY A 30 0.41 -3.47 -11.31
N VAL A 31 0.83 -3.68 -10.06
CA VAL A 31 0.03 -4.35 -9.03
C VAL A 31 -1.23 -3.56 -8.73
N THR A 32 -1.15 -2.26 -8.49
CA THR A 32 -2.31 -1.40 -8.25
C THR A 32 -3.27 -1.42 -9.44
N THR A 33 -2.76 -1.33 -10.67
CA THR A 33 -3.59 -1.43 -11.88
C THR A 33 -4.23 -2.82 -12.01
N ALA A 34 -3.49 -3.89 -11.73
CA ALA A 34 -4.00 -5.26 -11.75
C ALA A 34 -5.04 -5.50 -10.66
N THR A 35 -4.84 -4.96 -9.46
CA THR A 35 -5.82 -5.02 -8.36
C THR A 35 -7.06 -4.21 -8.70
N LEU A 36 -6.93 -3.02 -9.28
CA LEU A 36 -8.06 -2.23 -9.78
C LEU A 36 -8.80 -3.00 -10.87
N PHE A 37 -8.08 -3.55 -11.85
CA PHE A 37 -8.64 -4.37 -12.92
C PHE A 37 -9.37 -5.58 -12.34
N ALA A 38 -8.74 -6.35 -11.45
CA ALA A 38 -9.38 -7.46 -10.77
C ALA A 38 -10.63 -7.01 -10.01
N ALA A 39 -10.57 -5.89 -9.28
CA ALA A 39 -11.72 -5.34 -8.56
C ALA A 39 -12.88 -4.96 -9.50
N PHE A 40 -12.61 -4.51 -10.74
CA PHE A 40 -13.64 -4.15 -11.72
C PHE A 40 -14.19 -5.34 -12.52
N TYR A 41 -13.34 -6.30 -12.87
CA TYR A 41 -13.65 -7.36 -13.85
C TYR A 41 -13.87 -8.73 -13.22
N LEU A 42 -13.18 -9.06 -12.12
CA LEU A 42 -13.40 -10.31 -11.39
C LEU A 42 -14.85 -10.48 -10.89
N PRO A 43 -15.55 -9.44 -10.36
CA PRO A 43 -16.95 -9.57 -9.98
C PRO A 43 -17.84 -9.95 -11.17
N LYS A 44 -17.61 -9.32 -12.33
CA LYS A 44 -18.36 -9.58 -13.57
C LYS A 44 -18.11 -10.98 -14.09
N LEU A 45 -16.86 -11.44 -14.00
CA LEU A 45 -16.48 -12.80 -14.38
C LEU A 45 -17.15 -13.83 -13.46
N ILE A 46 -17.14 -13.60 -12.15
CA ILE A 46 -17.79 -14.48 -11.17
C ILE A 46 -19.30 -14.52 -11.39
N GLN A 47 -19.95 -13.37 -11.62
CA GLN A 47 -21.38 -13.29 -11.92
C GLN A 47 -21.77 -13.97 -13.24
N ALA A 48 -20.84 -14.09 -14.20
CA ALA A 48 -21.08 -14.82 -15.43
C ALA A 48 -20.96 -16.35 -15.28
N LEU A 49 -20.47 -16.85 -14.13
CA LEU A 49 -20.39 -18.28 -13.87
C LEU A 49 -21.77 -18.82 -13.46
N PRO A 50 -22.22 -19.96 -14.01
CA PRO A 50 -23.55 -20.55 -13.73
C PRO A 50 -23.73 -21.08 -12.29
N ILE A 51 -22.72 -20.90 -11.44
CA ILE A 51 -22.68 -21.31 -10.02
C ILE A 51 -22.83 -20.11 -9.08
N ALA A 52 -22.81 -18.89 -9.60
CA ALA A 52 -23.04 -17.70 -8.80
C ALA A 52 -24.55 -17.58 -8.51
N GLU A 53 -24.98 -17.87 -7.29
CA GLU A 53 -26.27 -17.33 -6.84
C GLU A 53 -26.19 -15.80 -6.90
N ASP A 54 -27.32 -15.14 -7.16
CA ASP A 54 -27.43 -13.69 -7.37
C ASP A 54 -26.81 -12.82 -6.26
N ASN A 55 -26.40 -13.41 -5.13
CA ASN A 55 -25.82 -12.74 -3.96
C ASN A 55 -24.43 -13.25 -3.52
N ILE A 56 -23.78 -14.20 -4.20
CA ILE A 56 -22.49 -14.76 -3.71
C ILE A 56 -21.36 -13.73 -3.75
N TYR A 57 -21.37 -12.84 -4.74
CA TYR A 57 -20.33 -11.83 -4.90
C TYR A 57 -20.95 -10.47 -5.19
N GLN A 58 -21.27 -9.74 -4.12
CA GLN A 58 -21.47 -8.30 -4.21
C GLN A 58 -20.10 -7.63 -4.10
N PRO A 59 -19.59 -7.04 -5.19
CA PRO A 59 -18.32 -6.37 -5.09
C PRO A 59 -18.42 -5.20 -4.12
N ALA A 60 -17.44 -5.10 -3.21
CA ALA A 60 -17.32 -4.02 -2.23
C ALA A 60 -17.27 -2.60 -2.85
N TRP A 61 -17.17 -2.49 -4.18
CA TRP A 61 -17.23 -1.21 -4.90
C TRP A 61 -18.65 -0.74 -5.25
N GLN A 62 -19.69 -1.58 -5.21
CA GLN A 62 -20.97 -1.17 -5.79
C GLN A 62 -21.68 -0.14 -4.92
N VAL A 63 -22.08 -0.49 -3.70
CA VAL A 63 -22.72 0.46 -2.78
C VAL A 63 -22.47 -0.05 -1.38
N TYR A 64 -21.80 0.72 -0.52
CA TYR A 64 -21.86 0.43 0.92
C TYR A 64 -23.33 0.53 1.35
N ASP A 65 -23.82 -0.39 2.18
CA ASP A 65 -25.20 -0.42 2.66
C ASP A 65 -25.27 -0.47 4.19
N ALA A 66 -26.39 -0.05 4.76
CA ALA A 66 -26.52 0.10 6.22
C ALA A 66 -26.67 -1.24 6.97
N ALA A 67 -26.98 -2.33 6.27
CA ALA A 67 -27.19 -3.64 6.87
C ALA A 67 -25.89 -4.44 6.96
N SER A 68 -24.98 -4.29 6.01
CA SER A 68 -23.74 -5.08 5.91
C SER A 68 -22.46 -4.28 6.19
N THR A 69 -22.51 -2.95 6.14
CA THR A 69 -21.32 -2.12 6.31
C THR A 69 -21.17 -1.63 7.75
N HIS A 70 -20.13 -2.13 8.41
CA HIS A 70 -19.65 -1.62 9.68
C HIS A 70 -18.32 -0.91 9.47
N PHE A 71 -18.31 0.40 9.67
CA PHE A 71 -17.10 1.22 9.60
C PHE A 71 -16.89 1.86 10.97
N ASP A 72 -15.77 1.53 11.62
CA ASP A 72 -15.44 2.04 12.95
C ASP A 72 -14.87 3.45 12.83
N ASN A 73 -15.54 4.45 13.39
CA ASN A 73 -15.06 5.84 13.39
C ASN A 73 -14.70 6.33 14.80
N THR A 74 -14.45 5.42 15.74
CA THR A 74 -14.15 5.81 17.11
C THR A 74 -12.82 6.55 17.21
N ALA A 75 -12.74 7.45 18.21
CA ALA A 75 -11.53 8.20 18.47
C ALA A 75 -10.30 7.34 18.74
N PHE A 76 -10.52 6.18 19.34
CA PHE A 76 -9.47 5.21 19.63
C PHE A 76 -8.86 4.63 18.35
N THR A 77 -9.69 4.33 17.34
CA THR A 77 -9.24 3.70 16.09
C THR A 77 -8.35 4.64 15.30
N TYR A 78 -8.80 5.85 14.97
CA TYR A 78 -7.93 6.78 14.24
C TYR A 78 -6.74 7.29 15.07
N ALA A 79 -6.84 7.37 16.40
CA ALA A 79 -5.69 7.69 17.25
C ALA A 79 -4.62 6.58 17.19
N THR A 80 -5.03 5.31 17.16
CA THR A 80 -4.13 4.17 17.01
C THR A 80 -3.43 4.22 15.64
N ASP A 81 -4.18 4.51 14.58
CA ASP A 81 -3.64 4.66 13.24
C ASP A 81 -2.57 5.77 13.16
N TYR A 82 -2.81 6.92 13.78
CA TYR A 82 -1.80 7.98 13.86
C TYR A 82 -0.59 7.59 14.70
N GLY A 83 -0.78 6.89 15.81
CA GLY A 83 0.32 6.34 16.61
C GLY A 83 1.19 5.37 15.81
N LEU A 84 0.56 4.47 15.05
CA LEU A 84 1.24 3.55 14.14
C LEU A 84 1.94 4.29 13.01
N ALA A 85 1.33 5.32 12.42
CA ALA A 85 1.96 6.13 11.39
C ALA A 85 3.28 6.75 11.89
N VAL A 86 3.26 7.33 13.10
CA VAL A 86 4.45 7.89 13.74
C VAL A 86 5.52 6.81 13.97
N PHE A 87 5.12 5.63 14.48
CA PHE A 87 6.04 4.52 14.71
C PHE A 87 6.70 4.04 13.40
N MET A 88 5.92 3.86 12.33
CA MET A 88 6.43 3.43 11.02
C MET A 88 7.32 4.50 10.37
N ALA A 89 6.97 5.78 10.51
CA ALA A 89 7.80 6.90 10.04
C ALA A 89 9.14 6.94 10.79
N PHE A 90 9.11 6.82 12.12
CA PHE A 90 10.32 6.73 12.93
C PHE A 90 11.19 5.53 12.55
N GLY A 91 10.58 4.35 12.40
CA GLY A 91 11.25 3.14 11.95
C GLY A 91 11.93 3.33 10.59
N THR A 92 11.24 3.95 9.63
CA THR A 92 11.78 4.26 8.30
C THR A 92 13.03 5.15 8.40
N LEU A 93 12.95 6.24 9.16
CA LEU A 93 14.08 7.16 9.36
C LEU A 93 15.25 6.48 10.06
N TYR A 94 14.97 5.63 11.06
CA TYR A 94 15.99 4.87 11.77
C TYR A 94 16.67 3.86 10.86
N THR A 95 15.91 3.05 10.11
CA THR A 95 16.44 2.08 9.15
C THR A 95 17.24 2.77 8.04
N HIS A 96 16.81 3.94 7.58
CA HIS A 96 17.54 4.70 6.55
C HIS A 96 18.96 5.11 7.01
N ARG A 97 19.19 5.26 8.32
CA ARG A 97 20.52 5.56 8.91
C ARG A 97 21.41 4.32 9.04
N CYS A 98 20.89 3.12 8.85
CA CYS A 98 21.69 1.89 8.87
C CYS A 98 22.58 1.78 7.62
N ALA A 99 23.59 0.91 7.69
CA ALA A 99 24.50 0.63 6.58
C ALA A 99 23.73 0.29 5.29
N PRO A 100 24.10 0.88 4.14
CA PRO A 100 23.42 0.62 2.88
C PRO A 100 23.40 -0.86 2.51
N SER A 101 22.20 -1.39 2.30
CA SER A 101 21.99 -2.75 1.85
C SER A 101 20.65 -2.88 1.14
N THR A 102 20.51 -3.90 0.29
CA THR A 102 19.24 -4.25 -0.33
C THR A 102 18.14 -4.52 0.70
N LEU A 103 18.51 -5.13 1.84
CA LEU A 103 17.57 -5.40 2.92
C LEU A 103 17.09 -4.11 3.58
N ARG A 104 17.99 -3.16 3.84
CA ARG A 104 17.64 -1.83 4.36
C ARG A 104 16.62 -1.13 3.47
N ASP A 105 16.88 -1.06 2.17
CA ASP A 105 16.01 -0.33 1.22
C ASP A 105 14.62 -0.96 1.14
N ARG A 106 14.52 -2.30 1.17
CA ARG A 106 13.24 -3.02 1.21
C ARG A 106 12.50 -2.78 2.52
N THR A 107 13.19 -2.79 3.66
CA THR A 107 12.59 -2.48 4.96
C THR A 107 12.10 -1.04 5.04
N CYS A 108 12.87 -0.06 4.53
CA CYS A 108 12.41 1.33 4.44
C CYS A 108 11.15 1.44 3.59
N SER A 109 11.10 0.75 2.44
CA SER A 109 9.95 0.76 1.55
C SER A 109 8.71 0.12 2.19
N LEU A 110 8.91 -1.01 2.88
CA LEU A 110 7.87 -1.68 3.68
C LEU A 110 7.28 -0.73 4.73
N LEU A 111 8.12 -0.12 5.55
CA LEU A 111 7.69 0.78 6.63
C LEU A 111 7.02 2.04 6.08
N THR A 112 7.50 2.56 4.94
CA THR A 112 6.86 3.69 4.26
C THR A 112 5.46 3.33 3.77
N CYS A 113 5.29 2.15 3.15
CA CYS A 113 3.98 1.69 2.69
C CYS A 113 3.02 1.49 3.86
N MET A 114 3.47 0.87 4.95
CA MET A 114 2.67 0.71 6.17
C MET A 114 2.29 2.06 6.77
N CYS A 115 3.22 3.03 6.81
CA CYS A 115 2.97 4.39 7.27
C CYS A 115 1.87 5.08 6.45
N VAL A 116 1.97 5.04 5.12
CA VAL A 116 0.94 5.60 4.23
C VAL A 116 -0.40 4.90 4.45
N SER A 117 -0.40 3.57 4.56
CA SER A 117 -1.62 2.79 4.78
C SER A 117 -2.35 3.25 6.03
N VAL A 118 -1.68 3.23 7.20
CA VAL A 118 -2.33 3.56 8.47
C VAL A 118 -2.64 5.05 8.58
N LEU A 119 -1.81 5.95 8.02
CA LEU A 119 -2.11 7.38 8.00
C LEU A 119 -3.39 7.67 7.22
N VAL A 120 -3.53 7.09 6.02
CA VAL A 120 -4.72 7.28 5.18
C VAL A 120 -5.94 6.57 5.77
N GLY A 121 -5.75 5.40 6.40
CA GLY A 121 -6.77 4.73 7.20
C GLY A 121 -7.31 5.64 8.32
N GLY A 122 -6.41 6.24 9.10
CA GLY A 122 -6.77 7.16 10.18
C GLY A 122 -7.55 8.38 9.69
N LEU A 123 -7.16 8.96 8.56
CA LEU A 123 -7.93 10.04 7.90
C LEU A 123 -9.34 9.57 7.52
N CYS A 124 -9.46 8.36 6.94
CA CYS A 124 -10.77 7.80 6.60
C CYS A 124 -11.65 7.61 7.84
N HIS A 125 -11.10 7.03 8.91
CA HIS A 125 -11.80 6.80 10.17
C HIS A 125 -12.20 8.12 10.86
N GLN A 126 -11.38 9.17 10.79
CA GLN A 126 -11.68 10.45 11.42
C GLN A 126 -12.73 11.27 10.65
N PHE A 127 -12.68 11.30 9.32
CA PHE A 127 -13.47 12.27 8.54
C PHE A 127 -14.74 11.69 7.90
N PHE A 128 -14.87 10.37 7.77
CA PHE A 128 -16.04 9.73 7.15
C PHE A 128 -16.98 9.13 8.20
N VAL A 129 -17.47 9.99 9.10
CA VAL A 129 -18.31 9.66 10.27
C VAL A 129 -19.82 9.59 9.97
N GLY A 130 -20.25 9.99 8.77
CA GLY A 130 -21.66 10.13 8.39
C GLY A 130 -22.36 8.84 7.98
N GLY A 131 -21.83 7.69 8.42
CA GLY A 131 -22.25 6.36 8.01
C GLY A 131 -22.06 6.13 6.50
N VAL A 132 -22.84 5.20 5.97
CA VAL A 132 -22.75 4.68 4.59
C VAL A 132 -22.70 5.75 3.49
N LYS A 133 -23.40 6.87 3.66
CA LYS A 133 -23.40 7.96 2.67
C LYS A 133 -22.00 8.55 2.49
N SER A 134 -21.24 8.68 3.58
CA SER A 134 -19.88 9.22 3.55
C SER A 134 -18.90 8.26 2.88
N LEU A 135 -19.07 6.95 3.09
CA LEU A 135 -18.23 5.89 2.50
C LEU A 135 -18.44 5.75 0.98
N ASN A 136 -19.63 6.10 0.49
CA ASN A 136 -19.92 6.05 -0.94
C ASN A 136 -19.38 7.26 -1.74
N THR A 137 -18.71 8.23 -1.09
CA THR A 137 -18.14 9.37 -1.80
C THR A 137 -16.90 9.00 -2.63
N PRO A 138 -16.63 9.69 -3.76
CA PRO A 138 -15.42 9.46 -4.54
C PRO A 138 -14.13 9.66 -3.74
N LEU A 139 -14.12 10.64 -2.84
CA LEU A 139 -12.96 10.93 -1.99
C LEU A 139 -12.63 9.76 -1.05
N PHE A 140 -13.64 9.21 -0.37
CA PHE A 140 -13.44 8.02 0.47
C PHE A 140 -12.85 6.88 -0.34
N ARG A 141 -13.41 6.61 -1.52
CA ARG A 141 -12.97 5.49 -2.37
C ARG A 141 -11.53 5.65 -2.82
N VAL A 142 -11.10 6.87 -3.17
CA VAL A 142 -9.70 7.15 -3.51
C VAL A 142 -8.78 6.92 -2.32
N LEU A 143 -9.10 7.49 -1.15
CA LEU A 143 -8.29 7.35 0.06
C LEU A 143 -8.23 5.88 0.52
N TRP A 144 -9.37 5.19 0.56
CA TRP A 144 -9.44 3.78 0.92
C TRP A 144 -8.66 2.89 -0.06
N THR A 145 -8.69 3.20 -1.36
CA THR A 145 -7.87 2.53 -2.37
C THR A 145 -6.38 2.72 -2.10
N ILE A 146 -5.95 3.94 -1.72
CA ILE A 146 -4.56 4.21 -1.34
C ILE A 146 -4.18 3.41 -0.10
N CYS A 147 -5.05 3.37 0.92
CA CYS A 147 -4.84 2.58 2.14
C CYS A 147 -4.64 1.09 1.81
N VAL A 148 -5.62 0.46 1.16
CA VAL A 148 -5.57 -0.97 0.80
C VAL A 148 -4.43 -1.28 -0.19
N GLY A 149 -4.17 -0.38 -1.14
CA GLY A 149 -3.08 -0.53 -2.10
C GLY A 149 -1.69 -0.48 -1.43
N ALA A 150 -1.51 0.42 -0.46
CA ALA A 150 -0.26 0.55 0.29
C ALA A 150 0.03 -0.70 1.14
N VAL A 151 -0.95 -1.25 1.87
CA VAL A 151 -0.75 -2.51 2.62
C VAL A 151 -0.53 -3.71 1.68
N THR A 152 -1.15 -3.72 0.50
CA THR A 152 -0.89 -4.75 -0.52
C THR A 152 0.57 -4.71 -0.98
N LEU A 153 1.10 -3.51 -1.26
CA LEU A 153 2.52 -3.33 -1.61
C LEU A 153 3.45 -3.69 -0.45
N ALA A 154 3.08 -3.37 0.79
CA ALA A 154 3.82 -3.79 1.97
C ALA A 154 3.98 -5.32 2.01
N GLY A 155 2.92 -6.07 1.71
CA GLY A 155 2.98 -7.54 1.57
C GLY A 155 4.02 -8.02 0.56
N ALA A 156 4.15 -7.34 -0.59
CA ALA A 156 5.18 -7.66 -1.58
C ALA A 156 6.61 -7.46 -1.04
N TYR A 157 6.85 -6.39 -0.27
CA TYR A 157 8.13 -6.18 0.39
C TYR A 157 8.43 -7.22 1.46
N ILE A 158 7.43 -7.65 2.25
CA ILE A 158 7.58 -8.74 3.22
C ILE A 158 8.06 -10.01 2.50
N GLY A 159 7.41 -10.39 1.39
CA GLY A 159 7.83 -11.55 0.59
C GLY A 159 9.24 -11.40 0.02
N SER A 160 9.58 -10.20 -0.49
CA SER A 160 10.92 -9.90 -1.02
C SER A 160 12.02 -9.96 0.05
N ILE A 161 11.72 -9.53 1.27
CA ILE A 161 12.61 -9.65 2.43
C ILE A 161 12.80 -11.12 2.81
N GLY A 162 11.70 -11.88 2.96
CA GLY A 162 11.74 -13.30 3.28
C GLY A 162 12.57 -14.11 2.27
N ALA A 163 12.38 -13.86 0.97
CA ALA A 163 13.15 -14.51 -0.09
C ALA A 163 14.64 -14.12 -0.13
N HIS A 164 15.01 -12.97 0.45
CA HIS A 164 16.41 -12.59 0.61
C HIS A 164 17.03 -13.30 1.80
N LEU A 165 16.33 -13.33 2.93
CA LEU A 165 16.77 -13.99 4.16
C LEU A 165 16.92 -15.50 3.97
N SER A 166 16.07 -16.14 3.16
CA SER A 166 16.15 -17.58 2.88
C SER A 166 17.37 -18.00 2.04
N ARG A 167 18.16 -17.05 1.55
CA ARG A 167 19.37 -17.29 0.75
C ARG A 167 20.66 -17.01 1.53
N LEU A 168 20.53 -16.53 2.76
CA LEU A 168 21.64 -16.36 3.71
C LEU A 168 21.89 -17.69 4.42
#